data_AF-A0A2K3JNH7-F1
#
_entry.id   AF-A0A2K3JNH7-F1
#
_cell.length_a   1.000
_cell.length_b   1.000
_cell.length_c   1.000
_cell.angle_alpha   90.00
_cell.angle_beta   90.00
_cell.angle_gamma   90.00
#
_symmetry.space_group_name_H-M   'P 1'
#
loop_
_entity.id
_entity.type
_entity.pdbx_description
1 polymer ?
#
loop_
_entity_poly.entity_id
_entity_poly.type
_entity_poly.pdbx_seq_one_letter_code
_entity_poly.pdbx_strand_id
1 'polypeptide(L)'
;MLGLLERNSSIYFNIKALFNKLQNPSTRETTFLLVTQAETYLEQYVNQSQLLTRTDELLNSQLSVQQHHFTQAAHCNTEVTRVKATSSDALNQIMVCEDNINKWQSEIKELEEKIRQEEAKKEHFTALAVEVHRAKIDELAHEGIQHYSDGLAVQRQVERLANDKEVLQRKLVSILNQYYQFKAANQKPPSSSQQRS
;
A
#
# COMPACT_ATOMS: atom_id res chain seq x y z
N MET A 1 4.68 87.80 28.53
CA MET A 1 4.11 87.66 27.18
C MET A 1 4.37 86.28 26.60
N LEU A 2 5.62 85.80 26.52
CA LEU A 2 5.93 84.43 26.05
C LEU A 2 5.16 83.33 26.80
N GLY A 3 5.13 83.36 28.15
CA GLY A 3 4.35 82.39 28.94
C GLY A 3 2.83 82.41 28.73
N LEU A 4 2.27 83.47 28.11
CA LEU A 4 0.85 83.49 27.70
C LEU A 4 0.67 82.80 26.34
N LEU A 5 1.63 82.97 25.43
CA LEU A 5 1.63 82.31 24.12
C LEU A 5 1.92 80.82 24.21
N GLU A 6 2.75 80.41 25.16
CA GLU A 6 2.98 79.00 25.52
C GLU A 6 1.69 78.29 25.94
N ARG A 7 0.81 78.98 26.66
CA ARG A 7 -0.47 78.41 27.12
C ARG A 7 -1.56 78.49 26.06
N ASN A 8 -1.58 79.56 25.28
CA ASN A 8 -2.55 79.75 24.22
C ASN A 8 -1.98 80.67 23.13
N SER A 9 -1.55 80.07 22.02
CA SER A 9 -0.99 80.77 20.87
C SER A 9 -2.01 81.67 20.14
N SER A 10 -3.33 81.48 20.34
CA SER A 10 -4.36 82.36 19.79
C SER A 10 -4.33 83.77 20.40
N ILE A 11 -3.71 83.93 21.57
CA ILE A 11 -3.50 85.23 22.23
C ILE A 11 -2.57 86.13 21.40
N TYR A 12 -1.78 85.56 20.49
CA TYR A 12 -0.91 86.31 19.57
C TYR A 12 -1.66 87.40 18.81
N PHE A 13 -2.88 87.13 18.31
CA PHE A 13 -3.66 88.13 17.59
C PHE A 13 -4.05 89.33 18.45
N ASN A 14 -4.32 89.10 19.74
CA ASN A 14 -4.61 90.17 20.69
C ASN A 14 -3.35 91.00 21.00
N ILE A 15 -2.19 90.36 21.11
CA ILE A 15 -0.90 91.03 21.32
C ILE A 15 -0.51 91.84 20.07
N LYS A 16 -0.68 91.28 18.87
CA LYS A 16 -0.45 91.95 17.59
C LYS A 16 -1.33 93.20 17.44
N ALA A 17 -2.62 93.08 17.78
CA ALA A 17 -3.54 94.22 17.79
C ALA A 17 -3.13 95.33 18.80
N LEU A 18 -2.53 94.97 19.94
CA LEU A 18 -1.99 95.93 20.90
C LEU A 18 -0.74 96.63 20.34
N PHE A 19 0.17 95.88 19.73
CA PHE A 19 1.40 96.42 19.12
C PHE A 19 1.09 97.41 18.00
N ASN A 20 0.11 97.10 17.15
CA ASN A 20 -0.40 98.02 16.13
C ASN A 20 -0.91 99.36 16.71
N LYS A 21 -1.51 99.36 17.91
CA LYS A 21 -1.97 100.60 18.57
C LYS A 21 -0.81 101.43 19.13
N LEU A 22 0.26 100.76 19.57
CA LEU A 22 1.47 101.39 20.09
C LEU A 22 2.38 101.94 18.97
N GLN A 23 2.26 101.42 17.75
CA GLN A 23 2.96 101.89 16.56
C GLN A 23 2.15 102.99 15.82
N ASN A 24 2.02 104.16 16.43
CA ASN A 24 1.27 105.29 15.83
C ASN A 24 2.19 106.51 15.57
N PRO A 25 1.74 107.51 14.78
CA PRO A 25 2.58 108.67 14.41
C PRO A 25 3.06 109.54 15.58
N SER A 26 2.46 109.40 16.75
CA SER A 26 2.82 110.14 17.97
C SER A 26 3.79 109.36 18.87
N THR A 27 4.09 108.11 18.53
CA THR A 27 5.03 107.26 19.28
C THR A 27 6.47 107.65 18.97
N ARG A 28 7.33 107.71 20.01
CA ARG A 28 8.77 107.93 19.85
C ARG A 28 9.38 106.81 19.00
N GLU A 29 10.28 107.16 18.09
CA GLU A 29 10.93 106.24 17.15
C GLU A 29 11.59 105.04 17.83
N THR A 30 12.25 105.27 18.97
CA THR A 30 12.87 104.19 19.78
C THR A 30 11.84 103.18 20.29
N THR A 31 10.66 103.65 20.73
CA THR A 31 9.57 102.78 21.18
C THR A 31 8.95 102.04 20.00
N PHE A 32 8.80 102.69 18.85
CA PHE A 32 8.31 102.07 17.63
C PHE A 32 9.19 100.88 17.22
N LEU A 33 10.51 101.08 17.14
CA LEU A 33 11.47 100.03 16.79
C LEU A 33 11.45 98.84 17.76
N LEU A 34 11.37 99.11 19.07
CA LEU A 34 11.29 98.05 20.09
C LEU A 34 10.01 97.21 19.95
N VAL A 35 8.87 97.84 19.66
CA VAL A 35 7.59 97.12 19.45
C VAL A 35 7.65 96.28 18.19
N THR A 36 8.19 96.80 17.09
CA THR A 36 8.36 96.04 15.84
C THR A 36 9.29 94.83 16.02
N GLN A 37 10.38 95.01 16.76
CA GLN A 37 11.29 93.92 17.07
C GLN A 37 10.63 92.85 17.95
N ALA A 38 9.88 93.27 18.98
CA ALA A 38 9.12 92.36 19.82
C ALA A 38 8.06 91.59 19.02
N GLU A 39 7.33 92.24 18.11
CA GLU A 39 6.34 91.60 17.24
C GLU A 39 6.97 90.50 16.38
N THR A 40 8.11 90.80 15.76
CA THR A 40 8.84 89.85 14.91
C THR A 40 9.24 88.61 15.69
N TYR A 41 9.78 88.77 16.90
CA TYR A 41 10.16 87.63 17.74
C TYR A 41 8.94 86.81 18.17
N LEU A 42 7.82 87.45 18.51
CA LEU A 42 6.60 86.73 18.89
C LEU A 42 5.98 85.98 17.70
N GLU A 43 6.01 86.57 16.50
CA GLU A 43 5.53 85.91 15.28
C GLU A 43 6.39 84.68 14.93
N GLN A 44 7.71 84.82 14.98
CA GLN A 44 8.62 83.70 14.80
C GLN A 44 8.37 82.60 15.84
N TYR A 45 8.21 82.97 17.12
CA TYR A 45 7.94 82.02 18.18
C TYR A 45 6.65 81.22 17.94
N VAL A 46 5.55 81.89 17.60
CA VAL A 46 4.26 81.24 17.34
C VAL A 46 4.35 80.30 16.14
N ASN A 47 4.98 80.74 15.04
CA ASN A 47 5.15 79.92 13.85
C ASN A 47 5.98 78.66 14.12
N GLN A 48 7.09 78.80 14.85
CA GLN A 48 7.96 77.67 15.20
C GLN A 48 7.27 76.71 16.18
N SER A 49 6.53 77.22 17.15
CA SER A 49 5.77 76.39 18.10
C SER A 49 4.70 75.55 17.38
N GLN A 50 3.93 76.15 16.45
CA GLN A 50 2.94 75.41 15.67
C GLN A 50 3.59 74.37 14.76
N LEU A 51 4.72 74.70 14.13
CA LEU A 51 5.47 73.75 13.31
C LEU A 51 5.98 72.57 14.15
N LEU A 52 6.49 72.82 15.35
CA LEU A 52 6.92 71.79 16.29
C LEU A 52 5.76 70.85 16.65
N THR A 53 4.61 71.38 17.06
CA THR A 53 3.43 70.55 17.40
C THR A 53 3.00 69.67 16.24
N ARG A 54 2.90 70.21 15.01
CA ARG A 54 2.53 69.42 13.82
C ARG A 54 3.58 68.36 13.50
N THR A 55 4.86 68.68 13.69
CA THR A 55 5.96 67.75 13.45
C THR A 55 5.96 66.62 14.47
N ASP A 56 5.72 66.91 15.74
CA ASP A 56 5.61 65.92 16.81
C ASP A 56 4.41 64.99 16.60
N GLU A 57 3.25 65.53 16.23
CA GLU A 57 2.07 64.72 15.87
C GLU A 57 2.36 63.79 14.69
N LEU A 58 3.00 64.31 13.63
CA LEU A 58 3.39 63.51 12.48
C LEU A 58 4.41 62.43 12.85
N LEU A 59 5.43 62.78 13.64
CA LEU A 59 6.44 61.84 14.11
C LEU A 59 5.81 60.70 14.91
N ASN A 60 4.93 61.01 15.85
CA ASN A 60 4.23 60.01 16.65
C ASN A 60 3.35 59.10 15.79
N SER A 61 2.64 59.68 14.80
CA SER A 61 1.86 58.89 13.84
C SER A 61 2.76 57.94 13.02
N GLN A 62 3.90 58.43 12.54
CA GLN A 62 4.85 57.62 11.74
C GLN A 62 5.50 56.51 12.58
N LEU A 63 5.87 56.79 13.83
CA LEU A 63 6.40 55.79 14.75
C LEU A 63 5.37 54.67 15.02
N SER A 64 4.09 55.02 15.17
CA SER A 64 3.02 54.03 15.34
C SER A 64 2.88 53.12 14.10
N VAL A 65 2.88 53.70 12.90
CA VAL A 65 2.82 52.94 11.64
C VAL A 65 4.06 52.06 11.46
N GLN A 66 5.25 52.58 11.76
CA GLN A 66 6.50 51.83 11.71
C GLN A 66 6.47 50.62 12.65
N GLN A 67 6.04 50.83 13.91
CA GLN A 67 5.91 49.75 14.89
C GLN A 67 4.93 48.68 14.40
N HIS A 68 3.79 49.08 13.83
CA HIS A 68 2.82 48.16 13.25
C HIS A 68 3.44 47.30 12.14
N HIS A 69 4.18 47.90 11.21
CA HIS A 69 4.88 47.18 10.15
C HIS A 69 5.93 46.20 10.69
N PHE A 70 6.68 46.57 11.74
CA PHE A 70 7.62 45.64 12.36
C PHE A 70 6.93 44.47 13.04
N THR A 71 5.80 44.69 13.71
CA THR A 71 4.99 43.61 14.27
C THR A 71 4.46 42.68 13.19
N GLN A 72 3.98 43.22 12.06
CA GLN A 72 3.55 42.41 10.90
C GLN A 72 4.72 41.61 10.30
N ALA A 73 5.88 42.22 10.12
CA ALA A 73 7.06 41.56 9.59
C ALA A 73 7.51 40.40 10.51
N ALA A 74 7.51 40.61 11.82
CA ALA A 74 7.79 39.56 12.79
C ALA A 74 6.80 38.39 12.68
N HIS A 75 5.50 38.68 12.56
CA HIS A 75 4.47 37.67 12.36
C HIS A 75 4.69 36.86 11.06
N CYS A 76 4.94 37.53 9.94
CA CYS A 76 5.24 36.87 8.68
C CYS A 76 6.48 35.96 8.79
N ASN A 77 7.53 36.41 9.48
CA ASN A 77 8.74 35.60 9.69
C ASN A 77 8.46 34.34 10.52
N THR A 78 7.60 34.44 11.55
CA THR A 78 7.18 33.26 12.31
C THR A 78 6.39 32.28 11.46
N GLU A 79 5.49 32.77 10.61
CA GLU A 79 4.68 31.93 9.71
C GLU A 79 5.54 31.25 8.64
N VAL A 80 6.52 31.96 8.06
CA VAL A 80 7.49 31.37 7.11
C VAL A 80 8.25 30.21 7.76
N THR A 81 8.68 30.38 9.00
CA THR A 81 9.41 29.33 9.74
C THR A 81 8.52 28.11 9.98
N ARG A 82 7.26 28.33 10.38
CA ARG A 82 6.26 27.28 10.59
C ARG A 82 5.98 26.52 9.29
N VAL A 83 5.68 27.23 8.20
CA VAL A 83 5.40 26.63 6.90
C VAL A 83 6.60 25.85 6.38
N LYS A 84 7.82 26.36 6.55
CA LYS A 84 9.04 25.65 6.17
C LYS A 84 9.20 24.34 6.95
N ALA A 85 8.97 24.35 8.26
CA ALA A 85 9.03 23.13 9.08
C ALA A 85 8.00 22.09 8.61
N THR A 86 6.73 22.50 8.47
CA THR A 86 5.67 21.62 7.96
C THR A 86 5.97 21.07 6.56
N SER A 87 6.53 21.90 5.67
CA SER A 87 6.94 21.46 4.34
C SER A 87 8.06 20.43 4.38
N SER A 88 9.07 20.63 5.23
CA SER A 88 10.15 19.66 5.41
C SER A 88 9.64 18.32 5.95
N ASP A 89 8.73 18.36 6.93
CA ASP A 89 8.11 17.15 7.48
C ASP A 89 7.32 16.39 6.41
N ALA A 90 6.54 17.11 5.59
CA ALA A 90 5.79 16.51 4.48
C ALA A 90 6.72 15.86 3.45
N LEU A 91 7.83 16.51 3.09
CA LEU A 91 8.83 15.93 2.17
C LEU A 91 9.47 14.66 2.75
N ASN A 92 9.75 14.63 4.05
CA ASN A 92 10.24 13.42 4.71
C ASN A 92 9.22 12.27 4.65
N GLN A 93 7.93 12.56 4.85
CA GLN A 93 6.87 11.55 4.71
C GLN A 93 6.75 11.03 3.28
N ILE A 94 6.90 11.90 2.26
CA ILE A 94 6.90 11.48 0.85
C ILE A 94 8.02 10.48 0.58
N MET A 95 9.25 10.73 1.06
CA MET A 95 10.37 9.79 0.88
C MET A 95 10.06 8.43 1.53
N VAL A 96 9.49 8.41 2.74
CA VAL A 96 9.07 7.17 3.41
C VAL A 96 8.01 6.42 2.60
N CYS A 97 7.06 7.13 2.00
CA CYS A 97 6.07 6.53 1.10
C CYS A 97 6.72 5.94 -0.16
N GLU A 98 7.66 6.66 -0.79
CA GLU A 98 8.39 6.18 -1.96
C GLU A 98 9.16 4.88 -1.67
N ASP A 99 9.86 4.82 -0.55
CA ASP A 99 10.57 3.60 -0.10
C ASP A 99 9.62 2.42 0.08
N ASN A 100 8.46 2.64 0.72
CA ASN A 100 7.44 1.61 0.90
C ASN A 100 6.86 1.12 -0.43
N ILE A 101 6.58 2.04 -1.37
CA ILE A 101 6.09 1.70 -2.71
C ILE A 101 7.12 0.83 -3.44
N ASN A 102 8.40 1.21 -3.43
CA ASN A 102 9.47 0.45 -4.07
C ASN A 102 9.60 -0.96 -3.48
N LYS A 103 9.46 -1.08 -2.15
CA LYS A 103 9.44 -2.37 -1.46
C LYS A 103 8.28 -3.24 -1.92
N TRP A 104 7.04 -2.73 -1.87
CA TRP A 104 5.86 -3.49 -2.28
C TRP A 104 5.87 -3.87 -3.76
N GLN A 105 6.39 -3.00 -4.64
CA GLN A 105 6.59 -3.35 -6.05
C GLN A 105 7.55 -4.53 -6.24
N SER A 106 8.59 -4.64 -5.40
CA SER A 106 9.51 -5.77 -5.42
C SER A 106 8.85 -7.05 -4.94
N GLU A 107 8.07 -6.98 -3.86
CA GLU A 107 7.30 -8.11 -3.32
C GLU A 107 6.26 -8.62 -4.34
N ILE A 108 5.57 -7.71 -5.05
CA ILE A 108 4.62 -8.06 -6.11
C ILE A 108 5.32 -8.86 -7.22
N LYS A 109 6.47 -8.39 -7.71
CA LYS A 109 7.23 -9.10 -8.75
C LYS A 109 7.65 -10.51 -8.31
N GLU A 110 8.05 -10.67 -7.05
CA GLU A 110 8.40 -11.99 -6.50
C GLU A 110 7.18 -12.91 -6.45
N LEU A 111 6.02 -12.40 -6.04
CA LEU A 111 4.77 -13.18 -6.00
C LEU A 111 4.30 -13.56 -7.40
N GLU A 112 4.37 -12.65 -8.37
CA GLU A 112 4.05 -12.91 -9.77
C GLU A 112 4.93 -14.03 -10.36
N GLU A 113 6.23 -14.06 -10.01
CA GLU A 113 7.14 -15.13 -10.40
C GLU A 113 6.71 -16.48 -9.81
N LYS A 114 6.37 -16.52 -8.51
CA LYS A 114 5.89 -17.74 -7.85
C LYS A 114 4.61 -18.27 -8.48
N ILE A 115 3.67 -17.38 -8.81
CA ILE A 115 2.43 -17.76 -9.51
C ILE A 115 2.76 -18.40 -10.86
N ARG A 116 3.63 -17.77 -11.66
CA ARG A 116 4.03 -18.30 -12.98
C ARG A 116 4.66 -19.69 -12.86
N GLN A 117 5.48 -19.92 -11.84
CA GLN A 117 6.09 -21.23 -11.58
C GLN A 117 5.05 -22.30 -11.24
N GLU A 118 4.06 -21.98 -10.41
CA GLU A 118 2.98 -22.91 -10.07
C GLU A 118 2.04 -23.17 -11.26
N GLU A 119 1.78 -22.16 -12.10
CA GLU A 119 1.03 -22.32 -13.35
C GLU A 119 1.73 -23.29 -14.30
N ALA A 120 3.05 -23.16 -14.49
CA ALA A 120 3.84 -24.07 -15.31
C ALA A 120 3.83 -25.51 -14.75
N LYS A 121 3.94 -25.69 -13.43
CA LYS A 121 3.81 -27.01 -12.79
C LYS A 121 2.44 -27.62 -13.03
N LYS A 122 1.38 -26.82 -12.88
CA LYS A 122 0.00 -27.27 -13.13
C LYS A 122 -0.17 -27.72 -14.58
N GLU A 123 0.35 -26.97 -15.54
CA GLU A 123 0.30 -27.35 -16.97
C GLU A 123 1.02 -28.68 -17.21
N HIS A 124 2.24 -28.84 -16.67
CA HIS A 124 2.99 -30.10 -16.76
C HIS A 124 2.22 -31.30 -16.20
N PHE A 125 1.63 -31.17 -15.01
CA PHE A 125 0.83 -32.25 -14.42
C PHE A 125 -0.47 -32.51 -15.18
N THR A 126 -1.08 -31.48 -15.76
CA THR A 126 -2.26 -31.63 -16.61
C THR A 126 -1.93 -32.45 -17.86
N ALA A 127 -0.82 -32.15 -18.53
CA ALA A 127 -0.35 -32.91 -19.69
C ALA A 127 -0.06 -34.38 -19.34
N LEU A 128 0.64 -34.61 -18.21
CA LEU A 128 0.96 -35.96 -17.73
C LEU A 128 -0.30 -36.78 -17.40
N ALA A 129 -1.30 -36.15 -16.78
CA ALA A 129 -2.55 -36.80 -16.40
C ALA A 129 -3.41 -37.20 -17.61
N VAL A 130 -3.42 -36.40 -18.69
CA VAL A 130 -4.32 -36.61 -19.82
C VAL A 130 -3.80 -37.65 -20.81
N GLU A 131 -2.57 -37.50 -21.33
CA GLU A 131 -2.14 -38.30 -22.48
C GLU A 131 -1.43 -39.59 -22.08
N VAL A 132 -0.46 -39.51 -21.16
CA VAL A 132 0.39 -40.65 -20.79
C VAL A 132 -0.42 -41.72 -20.05
N HIS A 133 -1.27 -41.31 -19.11
CA HIS A 133 -2.05 -42.27 -18.31
C HIS A 133 -3.17 -42.89 -19.12
N ARG A 134 -3.84 -42.15 -20.00
CA ARG A 134 -4.91 -42.70 -20.84
C ARG A 134 -4.39 -43.79 -21.77
N ALA A 135 -3.29 -43.53 -22.47
CA ALA A 135 -2.69 -44.52 -23.37
C ALA A 135 -2.27 -45.80 -22.62
N LYS A 136 -1.67 -45.66 -21.43
CA LYS A 136 -1.23 -46.81 -20.64
C LYS A 136 -2.41 -47.61 -20.05
N ILE A 137 -3.47 -46.93 -19.62
CA ILE A 137 -4.70 -47.58 -19.16
C ILE A 137 -5.33 -48.39 -20.30
N ASP A 138 -5.42 -47.80 -21.49
CA ASP A 138 -6.01 -48.47 -22.65
C ASP A 138 -5.19 -49.71 -23.04
N GLU A 139 -3.86 -49.62 -23.09
CA GLU A 139 -2.97 -50.76 -23.37
C GLU A 139 -3.18 -51.90 -22.38
N LEU A 140 -3.10 -51.61 -21.07
CA LEU A 140 -3.26 -52.63 -20.01
C LEU A 140 -4.66 -53.24 -20.01
N ALA A 141 -5.69 -52.46 -20.32
CA ALA A 141 -7.05 -52.97 -20.45
C ALA A 141 -7.17 -53.98 -21.61
N HIS A 142 -6.56 -53.70 -22.77
CA HIS A 142 -6.55 -54.61 -23.91
C HIS A 142 -5.78 -55.90 -23.59
N GLU A 143 -4.59 -55.80 -22.98
CA GLU A 143 -3.81 -56.96 -22.54
C GLU A 143 -4.60 -57.83 -21.55
N GLY A 144 -5.26 -57.21 -20.56
CA GLY A 144 -6.08 -57.91 -19.59
C GLY A 144 -7.27 -58.65 -20.22
N ILE A 145 -7.95 -58.02 -21.17
CA ILE A 145 -9.06 -58.65 -21.93
C ILE A 145 -8.54 -59.84 -22.76
N GLN A 146 -7.38 -59.69 -23.39
CA GLN A 146 -6.76 -60.76 -24.18
C GLN A 146 -6.40 -61.95 -23.28
N HIS A 147 -5.69 -61.71 -22.17
CA HIS A 147 -5.35 -62.77 -21.22
C HIS A 147 -6.58 -63.46 -20.63
N TYR A 148 -7.64 -62.72 -20.32
CA TYR A 148 -8.90 -63.30 -19.87
C TYR A 148 -9.52 -64.21 -20.94
N SER A 149 -9.52 -63.77 -22.20
CA SER A 149 -10.03 -64.54 -23.34
C SER A 149 -9.24 -65.82 -23.58
N ASP A 150 -7.91 -65.73 -23.52
CA ASP A 150 -7.01 -66.88 -23.62
C ASP A 150 -7.24 -67.87 -22.46
N GLY A 151 -7.40 -67.34 -21.24
CA GLY A 151 -7.76 -68.12 -20.06
C GLY A 151 -9.08 -68.87 -20.21
N LEU A 152 -10.11 -68.26 -20.79
CA LEU A 152 -11.38 -68.93 -21.10
C LEU A 152 -11.21 -70.05 -22.13
N ALA A 153 -10.35 -69.87 -23.13
CA ALA A 153 -10.08 -70.92 -24.12
C ALA A 153 -9.39 -72.14 -23.47
N VAL A 154 -8.41 -71.88 -22.58
CA VAL A 154 -7.74 -72.93 -21.80
C VAL A 154 -8.73 -73.61 -20.85
N GLN A 155 -9.60 -72.85 -20.18
CA GLN A 155 -10.63 -73.40 -19.27
C GLN A 155 -11.54 -74.40 -19.99
N ARG A 156 -12.00 -74.09 -21.21
CA ARG A 156 -12.78 -75.05 -22.02
C ARG A 156 -12.03 -76.33 -22.35
N GLN A 157 -10.70 -76.27 -22.46
CA GLN A 157 -9.87 -77.46 -22.66
C GLN A 157 -9.70 -78.25 -21.36
N VAL A 158 -9.52 -77.57 -20.22
CA VAL A 158 -9.48 -78.19 -18.89
C VAL A 158 -10.77 -78.95 -18.60
N GLU A 159 -11.93 -78.35 -18.84
CA GLU A 159 -13.24 -78.98 -18.63
C GLU A 159 -13.43 -80.24 -19.50
N ARG A 160 -13.02 -80.18 -20.77
CA ARG A 160 -13.04 -81.35 -21.66
C ARG A 160 -12.14 -82.48 -21.15
N LEU A 161 -10.89 -82.16 -20.81
CA LEU A 161 -9.94 -83.15 -20.30
C LEU A 161 -10.37 -83.73 -18.95
N ALA A 162 -11.00 -82.94 -18.09
CA ALA A 162 -11.56 -83.41 -16.82
C ALA A 162 -12.66 -84.45 -17.05
N ASN A 163 -13.58 -84.19 -17.99
CA ASN A 163 -14.63 -85.15 -18.36
C ASN A 163 -14.05 -86.42 -18.97
N ASP A 164 -13.13 -86.29 -19.95
CA ASP A 164 -12.46 -87.45 -20.57
C ASP A 164 -11.75 -88.33 -19.53
N LYS A 165 -11.07 -87.70 -18.56
CA LYS A 165 -10.43 -88.38 -17.43
C LYS A 165 -11.44 -89.17 -16.60
N GLU A 166 -12.57 -88.57 -16.22
CA GLU A 166 -13.61 -89.28 -15.46
C GLU A 166 -14.16 -90.48 -16.24
N VAL A 167 -14.45 -90.32 -17.53
CA VAL A 167 -14.94 -91.41 -18.39
C VAL A 167 -13.92 -92.54 -18.47
N LEU A 168 -12.64 -92.22 -18.68
CA LEU A 168 -11.57 -93.21 -18.71
C LEU A 168 -11.43 -93.94 -17.38
N GLN A 169 -11.50 -93.23 -16.24
CA GLN A 169 -11.47 -93.85 -14.92
C GLN A 169 -12.63 -94.84 -14.73
N ARG A 170 -13.86 -94.46 -15.08
CA ARG A 170 -15.03 -95.36 -14.99
C ARG A 170 -14.87 -96.60 -15.89
N LYS A 171 -14.38 -96.41 -17.13
CA LYS A 171 -14.10 -97.51 -18.06
C LYS A 171 -13.04 -98.47 -17.49
N LEU A 172 -11.94 -97.97 -16.95
CA LEU A 172 -10.88 -98.78 -16.34
C LEU A 172 -11.40 -99.61 -15.15
N VAL A 173 -12.19 -99.01 -14.26
CA VAL A 173 -12.82 -99.73 -13.15
C VAL A 173 -13.74 -100.85 -13.66
N SER A 174 -14.55 -100.57 -14.67
CA SER A 174 -15.41 -101.58 -15.30
C SER A 174 -14.62 -102.74 -15.91
N ILE A 175 -13.54 -102.44 -16.65
CA ILE A 175 -12.67 -103.46 -17.26
C ILE A 175 -12.00 -104.32 -16.18
N LEU A 176 -11.49 -103.71 -15.10
CA LEU A 176 -10.92 -104.44 -13.98
C LEU A 176 -11.94 -105.37 -13.32
N ASN A 177 -13.17 -104.90 -13.11
CA ASN A 177 -14.26 -105.73 -12.58
C ASN A 177 -14.60 -106.90 -13.50
N GLN A 178 -14.71 -106.66 -14.81
CA GLN A 178 -14.94 -107.71 -15.82
C GLN A 178 -13.80 -108.74 -15.82
N TYR A 179 -12.55 -108.29 -15.73
CA TYR A 179 -11.39 -109.17 -15.64
C TYR A 179 -11.40 -110.03 -14.37
N TYR A 180 -11.72 -109.44 -13.21
CA TYR A 180 -11.83 -110.21 -11.97
C TYR A 180 -12.97 -111.23 -12.00
N GLN A 181 -14.13 -110.88 -12.58
CA GLN A 181 -15.24 -111.83 -12.80
C GLN A 181 -14.83 -112.96 -13.75
N PHE A 182 -14.18 -112.65 -14.87
CA PHE A 182 -13.65 -113.65 -15.80
C PHE A 182 -12.66 -114.59 -15.11
N LYS A 183 -11.73 -114.03 -14.31
CA LYS A 183 -10.75 -114.82 -13.54
C LYS A 183 -11.43 -115.75 -12.54
N ALA A 184 -12.42 -115.25 -11.79
CA ALA A 184 -13.17 -116.04 -10.81
C ALA A 184 -13.96 -117.19 -11.47
N ALA A 185 -14.64 -116.92 -12.59
CA ALA A 185 -15.40 -117.92 -13.34
C ALA A 185 -14.52 -119.05 -13.94
N ASN A 186 -13.23 -118.79 -14.14
CA ASN A 186 -12.28 -119.73 -14.74
C ASN A 186 -11.28 -120.34 -13.74
N GLN A 187 -11.42 -120.07 -12.44
CA GLN A 187 -10.68 -120.80 -11.41
C GLN A 187 -11.36 -122.15 -11.17
N LYS A 188 -10.72 -123.25 -11.62
CA LYS A 188 -11.10 -124.62 -11.25
C LYS A 188 -11.08 -124.76 -9.72
N PRO A 189 -12.12 -125.36 -9.09
CA PRO A 189 -12.01 -125.77 -7.69
C PRO A 189 -10.92 -126.86 -7.55
N PRO A 190 -10.24 -126.97 -6.40
CA PRO A 190 -9.20 -127.98 -6.22
C PRO A 190 -9.84 -129.37 -6.30
N SER A 191 -9.42 -130.15 -7.28
CA SER A 191 -9.73 -131.59 -7.36
C SER A 191 -9.00 -132.31 -6.23
N SER A 192 -9.74 -132.58 -5.16
CA SER A 192 -9.44 -133.63 -4.19
C SER A 192 -9.83 -134.98 -4.78
N SER A 193 -9.08 -136.03 -4.39
CA SER A 193 -9.17 -137.47 -4.76
C SER A 193 -8.55 -137.84 -6.13
N GLN A 194 -7.74 -138.90 -6.32
CA GLN A 194 -7.39 -140.06 -5.48
C GLN A 194 -6.20 -140.84 -6.10
N GLN A 195 -5.29 -141.32 -5.24
CA GLN A 195 -4.58 -142.62 -5.20
C GLN A 195 -4.54 -143.57 -6.43
N ARG A 196 -3.32 -144.03 -6.73
CA ARG A 196 -2.81 -145.40 -7.09
C ARG A 196 -1.59 -145.19 -8.02
N SER A 197 -0.40 -145.73 -7.79
CA SER A 197 0.10 -146.87 -7.01
C SER A 197 1.55 -146.63 -6.58
#